data_AF-A0A9P4YHF8-F1
#
_entry.id   AF-A0A9P4YHF8-F1
#
_cell.length_a   1.000
_cell.length_b   1.000
_cell.length_c   1.000
_cell.angle_alpha   90.00
_cell.angle_beta   90.00
_cell.angle_gamma   90.00
#
_symmetry.space_group_name_H-M   'P 1'
#
loop_
_entity.id
_entity.type
_entity.pdbx_description
1 polymer ?
#
loop_
_entity_poly.entity_id
_entity_poly.type
_entity_poly.pdbx_seq_one_letter_code
_entity_poly.pdbx_strand_id
1 'polypeptide(L)'
;MATLETIPEEIFLAIFDHLGCYEYNKKAFLPFAIISKRWQRAIERFPFEKFTLDNTQLSTFASLFQGAARAHRKALVRKISLTIELPPYDGDDCHQHAELNNQVFSTTIHDLFRLLETFDEDAAVKANFTRGVGIEFRLKSIETPKDEDIPPLDQEYRLLGTFIKLLNPERLPTLECVTSFYPTAWSRSRRIDPVAAIQMAGKLKNLERCITYFRDSWECTEGGTKGVKKKTVIDIRRG
;
A
#
# COMPACT_ATOMS: atom_id res chain seq x y z
N MET A 1 2.68 -6.20 45.85
CA MET A 1 3.33 -7.21 44.99
C MET A 1 3.35 -6.67 43.57
N ALA A 2 4.52 -6.62 42.93
CA ALA A 2 4.61 -6.25 41.52
C ALA A 2 4.02 -7.39 40.67
N THR A 3 3.19 -7.04 39.71
CA THR A 3 2.61 -7.94 38.71
C THR A 3 2.94 -7.41 37.33
N LEU A 4 2.89 -8.25 36.29
CA LEU A 4 3.10 -7.80 34.90
C LEU A 4 2.07 -6.73 34.47
N GLU A 5 0.97 -6.59 35.19
CA GLU A 5 -0.04 -5.56 34.98
C GLU A 5 0.32 -4.21 35.63
N THR A 6 1.23 -4.19 36.61
CA THR A 6 1.59 -2.99 37.39
C THR A 6 2.98 -2.44 37.07
N ILE A 7 3.77 -3.12 36.21
CA ILE A 7 5.04 -2.58 35.73
C ILE A 7 4.82 -1.42 34.72
N PRO A 8 5.77 -0.48 34.60
CA PRO A 8 5.71 0.61 33.61
C PRO A 8 5.58 0.08 32.18
N GLU A 9 4.95 0.87 31.31
CA GLU A 9 4.68 0.48 29.92
C GLU A 9 5.96 0.23 29.13
N GLU A 10 6.99 1.04 29.36
CA GLU A 10 8.28 0.92 28.70
C GLU A 10 8.94 -0.43 29.03
N ILE A 11 8.87 -0.86 30.29
CA ILE A 11 9.43 -2.14 30.75
C ILE A 11 8.61 -3.29 30.20
N PHE A 12 7.28 -3.18 30.21
CA PHE A 12 6.39 -4.20 29.65
C PHE A 12 6.62 -4.40 28.15
N LEU A 13 6.75 -3.31 27.38
CA LEU A 13 6.99 -3.37 25.94
C LEU A 13 8.39 -3.93 25.61
N ALA A 14 9.40 -3.61 26.43
CA ALA A 14 10.75 -4.13 26.28
C ALA A 14 10.84 -5.66 26.43
N ILE A 15 9.90 -6.30 27.12
CA ILE A 15 9.83 -7.77 27.20
C ILE A 15 9.70 -8.37 25.80
N PHE A 16 8.84 -7.79 24.94
CA PHE A 16 8.64 -8.32 23.60
C PHE A 16 9.85 -8.09 22.68
N ASP A 17 10.56 -6.98 22.87
CA ASP A 17 11.80 -6.72 22.15
C ASP A 17 12.88 -7.73 22.56
N HIS A 18 12.96 -8.04 23.87
CA HIS A 18 13.90 -9.01 24.42
C HIS A 18 13.57 -10.47 24.07
N LEU A 19 12.28 -10.81 23.99
CA LEU A 19 11.81 -12.11 23.52
C LEU A 19 11.98 -12.30 22.00
N GLY A 20 12.57 -11.32 21.32
CA GLY A 20 12.87 -11.41 19.89
C GLY A 20 11.61 -11.45 19.05
N CYS A 21 10.64 -10.57 19.33
CA CYS A 21 9.47 -10.38 18.48
C CYS A 21 9.86 -9.68 17.15
N TYR A 22 10.70 -10.36 16.37
CA TYR A 22 11.04 -10.02 15.00
C TYR A 22 9.96 -10.52 14.04
N GLU A 23 9.96 -10.05 12.80
CA GLU A 23 8.96 -10.41 11.78
C GLU A 23 8.67 -11.92 11.68
N TYR A 24 9.67 -12.76 11.89
CA TYR A 24 9.55 -14.22 11.82
C TYR A 24 8.80 -14.88 13.00
N ASN A 25 8.75 -14.23 14.18
CA ASN A 25 8.19 -14.82 15.39
C ASN A 25 6.90 -14.13 15.90
N LYS A 26 6.41 -13.10 15.19
CA LYS A 26 5.19 -12.36 15.56
C LYS A 26 3.98 -13.26 15.84
N LYS A 27 3.84 -14.36 15.09
CA LYS A 27 2.73 -15.32 15.26
C LYS A 27 2.78 -16.06 16.59
N ALA A 28 3.97 -16.32 17.15
CA ALA A 28 4.11 -17.00 18.43
C ALA A 28 3.54 -16.18 19.59
N PHE A 29 3.39 -14.87 19.42
CA PHE A 29 2.84 -13.99 20.46
C PHE A 29 1.33 -13.82 20.39
N LEU A 30 0.67 -14.25 19.30
CA LEU A 30 -0.79 -14.12 19.15
C LEU A 30 -1.58 -14.76 20.31
N PRO A 31 -1.21 -15.94 20.84
CA PRO A 31 -1.92 -16.54 21.97
C PRO A 31 -1.93 -15.66 23.23
N PHE A 32 -0.94 -14.79 23.42
CA PHE A 32 -0.88 -13.90 24.58
C PHE A 32 -1.89 -12.75 24.49
N ALA A 33 -2.49 -12.49 23.32
CA ALA A 33 -3.45 -11.39 23.13
C ALA A 33 -4.75 -11.59 23.92
N ILE A 34 -5.02 -12.80 24.41
CA ILE A 34 -6.21 -13.14 25.20
C ILE A 34 -6.00 -12.99 26.71
N ILE A 35 -4.76 -12.77 27.19
CA ILE A 35 -4.44 -12.72 28.62
C ILE A 35 -5.14 -11.54 29.30
N SER A 36 -4.97 -10.34 28.75
CA SER A 36 -5.59 -9.11 29.27
C SER A 36 -5.65 -8.06 28.16
N LYS A 37 -6.40 -6.97 28.39
CA LYS A 37 -6.46 -5.83 27.45
C LYS A 37 -5.08 -5.19 27.24
N ARG A 38 -4.20 -5.24 28.26
CA ARG A 38 -2.84 -4.70 28.16
C ARG A 38 -2.00 -5.54 27.21
N TRP A 39 -2.00 -6.85 27.39
CA TRP A 39 -1.34 -7.80 26.49
C TRP A 39 -1.91 -7.70 25.07
N GLN A 40 -3.24 -7.65 24.94
CA GLN A 40 -3.91 -7.48 23.65
C GLN A 40 -3.36 -6.27 22.89
N ARG A 41 -3.35 -5.09 23.52
CA ARG A 41 -2.85 -3.85 22.88
C ARG A 41 -1.37 -3.95 22.50
N ALA A 42 -0.55 -4.51 23.38
CA ALA A 42 0.88 -4.66 23.14
C ALA A 42 1.20 -5.69 22.04
N ILE A 43 0.34 -6.67 21.80
CA ILE A 43 0.53 -7.68 20.76
C ILE A 43 -0.06 -7.23 19.44
N GLU A 44 -1.21 -6.55 19.47
CA GLU A 44 -1.87 -6.02 18.27
C GLU A 44 -0.96 -5.06 17.48
N ARG A 45 0.04 -4.42 18.11
CA ARG A 45 1.03 -3.60 17.39
C ARG A 45 1.80 -4.36 16.30
N PHE A 46 1.91 -5.69 16.40
CA PHE A 46 2.68 -6.49 15.44
C PHE A 46 1.91 -6.89 14.17
N PRO A 47 0.69 -7.49 14.25
CA PRO A 47 -0.08 -7.85 13.07
C PRO A 47 -0.77 -6.65 12.41
N PHE A 48 -1.09 -5.58 13.15
CA PHE A 48 -1.72 -4.38 12.57
C PHE A 48 -0.70 -3.38 11.99
N GLU A 49 0.60 -3.64 12.10
CA GLU A 49 1.64 -2.74 11.61
C GLU A 49 1.69 -2.67 10.07
N LYS A 50 1.63 -3.82 9.41
CA LYS A 50 1.93 -3.97 7.99
C LYS A 50 0.90 -4.85 7.32
N PHE A 51 0.29 -4.32 6.27
CA PHE A 51 -0.67 -5.05 5.43
C PHE A 51 -0.13 -5.20 4.01
N THR A 52 -0.26 -6.41 3.47
CA THR A 52 -0.17 -6.66 2.04
C THR A 52 -1.57 -7.06 1.61
N LEU A 53 -2.16 -6.29 0.71
CA LEU A 53 -3.56 -6.39 0.31
C LEU A 53 -3.65 -6.61 -1.19
N ASP A 54 -4.70 -7.31 -1.61
CA ASP A 54 -5.21 -7.26 -2.98
C ASP A 54 -6.58 -6.55 -3.04
N ASN A 55 -7.11 -6.35 -4.24
CA ASN A 55 -8.41 -5.72 -4.48
C ASN A 55 -9.60 -6.48 -3.85
N THR A 56 -9.50 -7.80 -3.63
CA THR A 56 -10.56 -8.60 -2.99
C THR A 56 -10.57 -8.44 -1.46
N GLN A 57 -9.43 -8.09 -0.87
CA GLN A 57 -9.23 -8.02 0.57
C GLN A 57 -9.63 -6.69 1.21
N LEU A 58 -9.91 -5.64 0.43
CA LEU A 58 -10.20 -4.30 0.95
C LEU A 58 -11.39 -4.27 1.92
N SER A 59 -12.44 -5.04 1.65
CA SER A 59 -13.63 -5.14 2.53
C SER A 59 -13.29 -5.79 3.88
N THR A 60 -12.49 -6.84 3.84
CA THR A 60 -12.01 -7.56 5.04
C THR A 60 -11.09 -6.65 5.84
N PHE A 61 -10.17 -5.95 5.17
CA PHE A 61 -9.31 -4.94 5.78
C PHE A 61 -10.14 -3.85 6.48
N ALA A 62 -11.19 -3.32 5.83
CA ALA A 62 -12.09 -2.34 6.45
C ALA A 62 -12.73 -2.86 7.75
N SER A 63 -13.22 -4.10 7.73
CA SER A 63 -13.91 -4.73 8.88
C SER A 63 -13.05 -4.83 10.14
N LEU A 64 -11.72 -4.87 9.99
CA LEU A 64 -10.78 -4.95 11.11
C LEU A 64 -10.79 -3.70 12.00
N PHE A 65 -11.18 -2.56 11.43
CA PHE A 65 -11.17 -1.24 12.08
C PHE A 65 -12.56 -0.68 12.37
N GLN A 66 -13.62 -1.45 12.07
CA GLN A 66 -15.00 -1.04 12.36
C GLN A 66 -15.31 -1.09 13.85
N GLY A 67 -15.96 -0.02 14.34
CA GLY A 67 -16.46 0.11 15.71
C GLY A 67 -15.49 0.81 16.67
N ALA A 68 -16.04 1.61 17.59
CA ALA A 68 -15.28 2.43 18.53
C ALA A 68 -14.31 1.63 19.41
N ALA A 69 -14.64 0.38 19.73
CA ALA A 69 -13.78 -0.52 20.53
C ALA A 69 -12.48 -0.95 19.81
N ARG A 70 -12.36 -0.69 18.50
CA ARG A 70 -11.22 -1.07 17.65
C ARG A 70 -10.49 0.14 17.07
N ALA A 71 -10.89 1.36 17.45
CA ALA A 71 -10.31 2.61 16.97
C ALA A 71 -8.78 2.67 17.13
N HIS A 72 -8.26 2.18 18.26
CA HIS A 72 -6.82 2.17 18.54
C HIS A 72 -6.01 1.38 17.50
N ARG A 73 -6.60 0.39 16.81
CA ARG A 73 -5.91 -0.41 15.79
C ARG A 73 -5.54 0.41 14.55
N LYS A 74 -6.33 1.44 14.22
CA LYS A 74 -6.03 2.33 13.09
C LYS A 74 -4.67 3.01 13.28
N ALA A 75 -4.37 3.42 14.51
CA ALA A 75 -3.12 4.09 14.88
C ALA A 75 -1.90 3.15 14.86
N LEU A 76 -2.11 1.83 14.74
CA LEU A 76 -1.03 0.86 14.63
C LEU A 76 -0.58 0.66 13.18
N VAL A 77 -1.40 1.03 12.19
CA VAL A 77 -1.07 0.82 10.77
C VAL A 77 0.08 1.74 10.37
N ARG A 78 1.16 1.14 9.87
CA ARG A 78 2.37 1.83 9.39
C ARG A 78 2.65 1.61 7.93
N LYS A 79 2.25 0.47 7.37
CA LYS A 79 2.52 0.15 5.97
C LYS A 79 1.36 -0.58 5.31
N ILE A 80 1.01 -0.14 4.11
CA ILE A 80 0.05 -0.80 3.22
C ILE A 80 0.74 -1.03 1.89
N SER A 81 0.82 -2.28 1.47
CA SER A 81 1.30 -2.69 0.15
C SER A 81 0.14 -3.27 -0.64
N LEU A 82 -0.28 -2.63 -1.71
CA LEU A 82 -1.42 -3.02 -2.52
C LEU A 82 -0.96 -3.70 -3.81
N THR A 83 -1.44 -4.91 -4.06
CA THR A 83 -1.44 -5.56 -5.37
C THR A 83 -2.82 -5.37 -5.99
N ILE A 84 -2.88 -5.05 -7.29
CA ILE A 84 -4.14 -4.92 -8.01
C ILE A 84 -4.19 -6.05 -9.03
N GLU A 85 -5.09 -7.00 -8.80
CA GLU A 85 -5.34 -8.09 -9.73
C GLU A 85 -6.31 -7.64 -10.82
N LEU A 86 -5.82 -7.60 -12.05
CA LEU A 86 -6.57 -7.29 -13.24
C LEU A 86 -7.28 -8.54 -13.79
N PRO A 87 -8.41 -8.35 -14.49
CA PRO A 87 -9.07 -9.44 -15.21
C PRO A 87 -8.12 -10.18 -16.16
N PRO A 88 -8.30 -11.49 -16.35
CA PRO A 88 -7.52 -12.23 -17.32
C PRO A 88 -7.84 -11.77 -18.74
N TYR A 89 -6.86 -11.83 -19.62
CA TYR A 89 -7.00 -11.64 -21.06
C TYR A 89 -6.91 -12.98 -21.80
N ASP A 90 -7.43 -13.05 -23.02
CA ASP A 90 -7.39 -14.23 -23.88
C ASP A 90 -6.24 -14.14 -24.89
N GLY A 91 -5.60 -15.28 -25.16
CA GLY A 91 -4.47 -15.35 -26.08
C GLY A 91 -3.25 -14.57 -25.59
N ASP A 92 -2.58 -13.88 -26.52
CA ASP A 92 -1.29 -13.21 -26.27
C ASP A 92 -1.39 -11.70 -26.03
N ASP A 93 -2.58 -11.10 -26.14
CA ASP A 93 -2.76 -9.67 -25.95
C ASP A 93 -2.94 -9.31 -24.47
N CYS A 94 -1.83 -9.08 -23.78
CA CYS A 94 -1.81 -8.67 -22.38
C CYS A 94 -2.33 -7.23 -22.13
N HIS A 95 -2.72 -6.52 -23.19
CA HIS A 95 -3.35 -5.20 -23.16
C HIS A 95 -4.83 -5.25 -23.50
N GLN A 96 -5.37 -6.44 -23.74
CA GLN A 96 -6.81 -6.63 -23.92
C GLN A 96 -7.56 -6.03 -22.72
N HIS A 97 -8.70 -5.41 -23.01
CA HIS A 97 -9.57 -4.79 -22.01
C HIS A 97 -8.96 -3.60 -21.26
N ALA A 98 -8.20 -2.74 -21.94
CA ALA A 98 -7.60 -1.54 -21.35
C ALA A 98 -8.60 -0.70 -20.51
N GLU A 99 -9.82 -0.49 -20.98
CA GLU A 99 -10.87 0.24 -20.27
C GLU A 99 -11.27 -0.45 -18.96
N LEU A 100 -11.46 -1.77 -19.00
CA LEU A 100 -11.82 -2.57 -17.83
C LEU A 100 -10.67 -2.58 -16.81
N ASN A 101 -9.43 -2.71 -17.27
CA ASN A 101 -8.24 -2.67 -16.42
C ASN A 101 -8.13 -1.32 -15.69
N ASN A 102 -8.34 -0.22 -16.41
CA ASN A 102 -8.41 1.12 -15.83
C ASN A 102 -9.54 1.24 -14.81
N GLN A 103 -10.70 0.64 -15.08
CA GLN A 103 -11.84 0.66 -14.16
C GLN A 103 -11.56 -0.11 -12.87
N VAL A 104 -11.00 -1.32 -12.96
CA VAL A 104 -10.63 -2.14 -11.79
C VAL A 104 -9.60 -1.39 -10.95
N PHE A 105 -8.51 -0.93 -11.58
CA PHE A 105 -7.49 -0.13 -10.93
C PHE A 105 -8.09 1.08 -10.20
N SER A 106 -8.89 1.87 -10.92
CA SER A 106 -9.47 3.10 -10.38
C SER A 106 -10.40 2.82 -9.22
N THR A 107 -11.26 1.80 -9.33
CA THR A 107 -12.19 1.41 -8.27
C THR A 107 -11.44 1.01 -7.01
N THR A 108 -10.41 0.15 -7.14
CA THR A 108 -9.58 -0.28 -6.01
C THR A 108 -8.88 0.90 -5.32
N ILE A 109 -8.30 1.83 -6.09
CA ILE A 109 -7.67 3.03 -5.52
C ILE A 109 -8.68 3.93 -4.81
N HIS A 110 -9.86 4.14 -5.40
CA HIS A 110 -10.91 4.95 -4.76
C HIS A 110 -11.40 4.31 -3.46
N ASP A 111 -11.60 3.00 -3.45
CA ASP A 111 -12.08 2.29 -2.26
C ASP A 111 -11.03 2.32 -1.14
N LEU A 112 -9.75 2.12 -1.47
CA LEU A 112 -8.67 2.26 -0.50
C LEU A 112 -8.57 3.70 0.05
N PHE A 113 -8.65 4.71 -0.81
CA PHE A 113 -8.59 6.11 -0.37
C PHE A 113 -9.78 6.48 0.53
N ARG A 114 -11.00 6.08 0.16
CA ARG A 114 -12.20 6.28 1.02
C ARG A 114 -12.06 5.57 2.36
N LEU A 115 -11.46 4.39 2.38
CA LEU A 115 -11.18 3.68 3.64
C LEU A 115 -10.17 4.45 4.50
N LEU A 116 -9.07 4.91 3.90
CA LEU A 116 -8.04 5.68 4.60
C LEU A 116 -8.52 7.07 5.05
N GLU A 117 -9.49 7.66 4.37
CA GLU A 117 -10.15 8.88 4.83
C GLU A 117 -10.78 8.68 6.22
N THR A 118 -11.33 7.50 6.50
CA THR A 118 -11.85 7.17 7.85
C THR A 118 -10.77 7.07 8.93
N PHE A 119 -9.49 6.97 8.55
CA PHE A 119 -8.37 6.98 9.49
C PHE A 119 -8.04 8.41 9.90
N ASP A 120 -8.21 9.37 8.99
CA ASP A 120 -7.96 10.78 9.25
C ASP A 120 -8.92 11.37 10.28
N GLU A 121 -10.08 10.77 10.52
CA GLU A 121 -11.01 11.23 11.56
C GLU A 121 -10.57 10.84 12.98
N ASP A 122 -9.68 9.85 13.13
CA ASP A 122 -9.33 9.28 14.43
C ASP A 122 -8.22 10.08 15.13
N ALA A 123 -8.47 10.47 16.39
CA ALA A 123 -7.55 11.30 17.16
C ALA A 123 -6.20 10.64 17.45
N ALA A 124 -6.16 9.32 17.68
CA ALA A 124 -4.91 8.60 17.93
C ALA A 124 -4.06 8.52 16.65
N VAL A 125 -4.75 8.42 15.51
CA VAL A 125 -4.15 8.39 14.19
C VAL A 125 -3.56 9.77 13.85
N LYS A 126 -4.32 10.86 14.04
CA LYS A 126 -3.81 12.24 13.93
C LYS A 126 -2.58 12.50 14.80
N ALA A 127 -2.60 12.04 16.05
CA ALA A 127 -1.50 12.23 16.99
C ALA A 127 -0.20 11.55 16.55
N ASN A 128 -0.27 10.48 15.75
CA ASN A 128 0.91 9.87 15.16
C ASN A 128 1.51 10.73 14.05
N PHE A 129 0.66 11.30 13.19
CA PHE A 129 1.12 12.09 12.03
C PHE A 129 1.73 13.42 12.44
N THR A 130 1.21 14.06 13.49
CA THR A 130 1.82 15.26 14.08
C THR A 130 3.21 15.00 14.65
N ARG A 131 3.55 13.74 14.93
CA ARG A 131 4.88 13.29 15.36
C ARG A 131 5.74 12.76 14.20
N GLY A 132 5.30 12.93 12.95
CA GLY A 132 5.99 12.44 11.75
C GLY A 132 5.84 10.93 11.52
N VAL A 133 4.90 10.26 12.18
CA VAL A 133 4.73 8.81 12.06
C VAL A 133 3.47 8.47 11.25
N GLY A 134 3.58 8.54 9.93
CA GLY A 134 2.49 8.24 8.99
C GLY A 134 2.43 6.81 8.46
N ILE A 135 1.47 6.60 7.56
CA ILE A 135 1.32 5.39 6.78
C ILE A 135 2.21 5.49 5.54
N GLU A 136 2.98 4.43 5.32
CA GLU A 136 3.64 4.15 4.06
C GLU A 136 2.67 3.40 3.13
N PHE A 137 2.26 4.04 2.04
CA PHE A 137 1.48 3.39 0.98
C PHE A 137 2.38 3.01 -0.19
N ARG A 138 2.42 1.71 -0.52
CA ARG A 138 3.10 1.18 -1.71
C ARG A 138 2.11 0.52 -2.64
N LEU A 139 2.18 0.88 -3.92
CA LEU A 139 1.63 0.07 -4.98
C LEU A 139 2.67 -1.00 -5.34
N LYS A 140 2.37 -2.26 -5.01
CA LYS A 140 3.31 -3.39 -5.13
C LYS A 140 3.37 -3.89 -6.58
N SER A 141 2.22 -4.25 -7.13
CA SER A 141 2.05 -4.81 -8.48
C SER A 141 0.68 -4.46 -9.04
N ILE A 142 0.60 -4.29 -10.36
CA ILE A 142 -0.64 -4.32 -11.13
C ILE A 142 -0.51 -5.47 -12.12
N GLU A 143 -1.12 -6.60 -11.83
CA GLU A 143 -0.83 -7.87 -12.52
C GLU A 143 -2.10 -8.66 -12.76
N THR A 144 -2.02 -9.67 -13.60
CA THR A 144 -3.05 -10.69 -13.77
C THR A 144 -2.36 -12.03 -13.64
N PRO A 145 -3.03 -13.08 -13.12
CA PRO A 145 -2.41 -14.38 -12.94
C PRO A 145 -1.74 -14.94 -14.22
N LYS A 146 -2.30 -14.63 -15.41
CA LYS A 146 -1.73 -15.05 -16.70
C LYS A 146 -0.39 -14.38 -17.06
N ASP A 147 0.03 -13.32 -16.37
CA ASP A 147 1.34 -12.71 -16.61
C ASP A 147 2.50 -13.65 -16.27
N GLU A 148 2.26 -14.59 -15.35
CA GLU A 148 3.25 -15.60 -14.96
C GLU A 148 3.60 -16.55 -16.11
N ASP A 149 2.67 -16.73 -17.05
CA ASP A 149 2.87 -17.55 -18.25
C ASP A 149 3.77 -16.86 -19.29
N ILE A 150 3.97 -15.55 -19.17
CA ILE A 150 4.86 -14.80 -20.06
C ILE A 150 6.31 -15.12 -19.67
N PRO A 151 7.17 -15.55 -20.62
CA PRO A 151 8.58 -15.76 -20.35
C PRO A 151 9.23 -14.52 -19.70
N PRO A 152 10.12 -14.66 -18.69
CA PRO A 152 10.69 -13.51 -17.99
C PRO A 152 11.44 -12.50 -18.88
N LEU A 153 12.02 -12.98 -19.99
CA LEU A 153 12.66 -12.14 -21.01
C LEU A 153 11.65 -11.27 -21.77
N ASP A 154 10.39 -11.72 -21.81
CA ASP A 154 9.33 -11.13 -22.59
C ASP A 154 8.38 -10.25 -21.78
N GLN A 155 8.32 -10.48 -20.47
CA GLN A 155 7.52 -9.70 -19.53
C GLN A 155 7.83 -8.20 -19.61
N GLU A 156 9.10 -7.82 -19.80
CA GLU A 156 9.49 -6.41 -19.83
C GLU A 156 8.91 -5.66 -21.03
N TYR A 157 8.82 -6.28 -22.21
CA TYR A 157 8.25 -5.58 -23.38
C TYR A 157 6.74 -5.77 -23.49
N ARG A 158 6.20 -6.94 -23.10
CA ARG A 158 4.76 -7.24 -23.19
C ARG A 158 3.97 -6.45 -22.16
N LEU A 159 4.38 -6.43 -20.89
CA LEU A 159 3.57 -5.80 -19.84
C LEU A 159 3.72 -4.28 -19.75
N LEU A 160 4.81 -3.74 -20.30
CA LEU A 160 5.16 -2.32 -20.17
C LEU A 160 4.71 -1.48 -21.37
N GLY A 161 4.07 -2.08 -22.36
CA GLY A 161 3.59 -1.42 -23.57
C GLY A 161 2.39 -0.50 -23.37
N THR A 162 1.68 -0.57 -22.23
CA THR A 162 0.57 0.32 -21.90
C THR A 162 0.59 0.79 -20.45
N PHE A 163 0.02 1.97 -20.24
CA PHE A 163 -0.14 2.58 -18.93
C PHE A 163 -1.59 2.43 -18.43
N ILE A 164 -1.71 2.04 -17.17
CA ILE A 164 -2.96 1.98 -16.42
C ILE A 164 -3.30 3.38 -15.95
N LYS A 165 -4.45 3.88 -16.39
CA LYS A 165 -4.93 5.22 -16.08
C LYS A 165 -5.84 5.20 -14.85
N LEU A 166 -5.79 6.31 -14.12
CA LEU A 166 -6.73 6.60 -13.04
C LEU A 166 -7.91 7.39 -13.59
N LEU A 167 -9.09 6.81 -13.48
CA LEU A 167 -10.35 7.42 -13.90
C LEU A 167 -10.93 8.25 -12.74
N ASN A 168 -11.46 9.43 -13.05
CA ASN A 168 -12.09 10.34 -12.08
C ASN A 168 -11.21 10.73 -10.87
N PRO A 169 -9.94 11.12 -11.07
CA PRO A 169 -9.00 11.45 -9.98
C PRO A 169 -9.49 12.57 -9.05
N GLU A 170 -10.37 13.44 -9.54
CA GLU A 170 -11.00 14.51 -8.76
C GLU A 170 -11.83 13.98 -7.58
N ARG A 171 -12.41 12.77 -7.71
CA ARG A 171 -13.25 12.12 -6.69
C ARG A 171 -12.45 11.48 -5.56
N LEU A 172 -11.12 11.41 -5.66
CA LEU A 172 -10.31 10.93 -4.55
C LEU A 172 -10.40 11.88 -3.36
N PRO A 173 -10.64 11.37 -2.14
CA PRO A 173 -10.55 12.18 -0.94
C PRO A 173 -9.11 12.64 -0.70
N THR A 174 -8.96 13.72 0.07
CA THR A 174 -7.64 14.19 0.51
C THR A 174 -7.27 13.47 1.79
N LEU A 175 -6.07 12.90 1.84
CA LEU A 175 -5.59 12.11 2.97
C LEU A 175 -4.50 12.85 3.74
N GLU A 176 -4.60 12.81 5.07
CA GLU A 176 -3.60 13.30 6.01
C GLU A 176 -2.74 12.18 6.59
N CYS A 177 -3.23 10.93 6.54
CA CYS A 177 -2.60 9.78 7.17
C CYS A 177 -1.41 9.17 6.44
N VAL A 178 -1.25 9.45 5.16
CA VAL A 178 -0.18 8.88 4.34
C VAL A 178 0.97 9.89 4.24
N THR A 179 2.12 9.55 4.81
CA THR A 179 3.32 10.40 4.77
C THR A 179 4.38 9.90 3.79
N SER A 180 4.29 8.63 3.36
CA SER A 180 5.19 8.07 2.37
C SER A 180 4.42 7.34 1.29
N PHE A 181 4.69 7.66 0.03
CA PHE A 181 4.01 7.10 -1.12
C PHE A 181 4.97 6.56 -2.17
N TYR A 182 4.72 5.33 -2.60
CA TYR A 182 5.50 4.62 -3.60
C TYR A 182 4.54 4.11 -4.68
N PRO A 183 4.20 4.94 -5.69
CA PRO A 183 3.28 4.56 -6.76
C PRO A 183 3.90 3.57 -7.75
N THR A 184 5.21 3.34 -7.70
CA THR A 184 5.88 2.47 -8.67
C THR A 184 5.71 1.01 -8.28
N ALA A 185 4.91 0.31 -9.09
CA ALA A 185 4.90 -1.14 -9.11
C ALA A 185 6.25 -1.66 -9.64
N TRP A 186 6.78 -2.70 -9.01
CA TRP A 186 8.14 -3.20 -9.28
C TRP A 186 8.22 -3.89 -10.65
N SER A 187 9.43 -4.22 -11.09
CA SER A 187 9.67 -4.92 -12.36
C SER A 187 8.78 -6.17 -12.49
N ARG A 188 8.12 -6.33 -13.65
CA ARG A 188 7.18 -7.41 -14.02
C ARG A 188 5.69 -7.17 -13.69
N SER A 189 5.24 -5.92 -13.67
CA SER A 189 3.80 -5.59 -13.61
C SER A 189 3.44 -4.52 -14.65
N ARG A 190 2.14 -4.32 -14.90
CA ARG A 190 1.67 -3.14 -15.64
C ARG A 190 2.14 -1.88 -14.94
N ARG A 191 2.28 -0.81 -15.72
CA ARG A 191 2.66 0.49 -15.19
C ARG A 191 1.46 1.36 -14.91
N ILE A 192 1.55 2.10 -13.82
CA ILE A 192 0.69 3.25 -13.62
C ILE A 192 1.10 4.38 -14.57
N ASP A 193 0.10 5.05 -15.14
CA ASP A 193 0.28 6.29 -15.86
C ASP A 193 0.95 7.36 -14.97
N PRO A 194 1.97 8.10 -15.43
CA PRO A 194 2.63 9.11 -14.62
C PRO A 194 1.69 10.19 -14.07
N VAL A 195 0.68 10.59 -14.84
CA VAL A 195 -0.30 11.59 -14.41
C VAL A 195 -1.16 11.03 -13.29
N ALA A 196 -1.59 9.76 -13.40
CA ALA A 196 -2.31 9.09 -12.33
C ALA A 196 -1.52 9.06 -11.00
N ALA A 197 -0.23 8.72 -11.06
CA ALA A 197 0.64 8.72 -9.88
C ALA A 197 0.76 10.12 -9.24
N ILE A 198 0.91 11.17 -10.06
CA ILE A 198 0.98 12.56 -9.59
C ILE A 198 -0.36 13.00 -8.98
N GLN A 199 -1.48 12.64 -9.61
CA GLN A 199 -2.82 12.95 -9.12
C GLN A 199 -3.09 12.30 -7.75
N MET A 200 -2.69 11.05 -7.57
CA MET A 200 -2.76 10.37 -6.27
C MET A 200 -1.88 11.07 -5.23
N ALA A 201 -0.62 11.38 -5.57
CA ALA A 201 0.28 12.08 -4.67
C ALA A 201 -0.25 13.47 -4.26
N GLY A 202 -0.89 14.19 -5.19
CA GLY A 202 -1.51 15.49 -4.93
C GLY A 202 -2.67 15.45 -3.94
N LYS A 203 -3.25 14.27 -3.68
CA LYS A 203 -4.29 14.06 -2.67
C LYS A 203 -3.73 13.71 -1.29
N LEU A 204 -2.41 13.59 -1.11
CA LEU A 204 -1.76 13.25 0.15
C LEU A 204 -1.16 14.51 0.79
N LYS A 205 -1.87 15.13 1.74
CA LYS A 205 -1.54 16.46 2.28
C LYS A 205 -0.23 16.48 3.09
N ASN A 206 0.00 15.43 3.87
CA ASN A 206 1.17 15.29 4.73
C ASN A 206 2.27 14.42 4.09
N LEU A 207 2.31 14.35 2.76
CA LEU A 207 3.31 13.56 2.05
C LEU A 207 4.71 14.16 2.23
N GLU A 208 5.55 13.46 2.98
CA GLU A 208 6.95 13.82 3.23
C GLU A 208 7.88 13.20 2.18
N ARG A 209 7.55 11.98 1.76
CA ARG A 209 8.37 11.18 0.83
C ARG A 209 7.52 10.59 -0.29
N CYS A 210 7.84 10.95 -1.53
CA CYS A 210 7.31 10.30 -2.71
C CYS A 210 8.45 9.75 -3.55
N ILE A 211 8.51 8.42 -3.73
CA ILE A 211 9.51 7.79 -4.60
C ILE A 211 8.80 7.15 -5.78
N THR A 212 9.05 7.72 -6.96
CA THR A 212 8.52 7.20 -8.21
C THR A 212 9.60 7.08 -9.29
N TYR A 213 9.43 6.11 -10.17
CA TYR A 213 10.26 5.89 -11.35
C TYR A 213 9.38 5.84 -12.60
N PHE A 214 9.42 6.90 -13.39
CA PHE A 214 8.86 6.89 -14.73
C PHE A 214 10.00 6.62 -15.70
N ARG A 215 9.87 5.52 -16.45
CA ARG A 215 10.77 5.24 -17.54
C ARG A 215 10.12 5.77 -18.81
N ASP A 216 10.72 6.81 -19.37
CA ASP A 216 10.27 7.54 -20.56
C ASP A 216 10.65 6.82 -21.88
N SER A 217 10.94 5.52 -21.81
CA SER A 217 11.65 4.80 -22.87
C SER A 217 10.77 3.94 -23.77
N TRP A 218 9.44 4.12 -23.78
CA TRP A 218 8.56 3.34 -24.65
C TRP A 218 7.41 4.17 -25.20
N GLU A 219 7.63 4.73 -26.38
CA GLU A 219 6.53 4.85 -27.35
C GLU A 219 6.38 3.47 -27.99
N CYS A 220 5.22 2.83 -27.84
CA CYS A 220 4.81 1.78 -28.75
C CYS A 220 4.53 2.45 -30.10
N THR A 221 5.58 2.76 -30.86
CA THR A 221 5.39 3.09 -32.28
C THR A 221 4.94 1.81 -32.97
N GLU A 222 3.86 1.88 -33.74
CA GLU A 222 3.51 0.84 -34.71
C GLU A 222 4.80 0.50 -35.50
N GLY A 223 5.30 -0.72 -35.37
CA GLY A 223 6.53 -1.15 -36.06
C GLY A 223 7.80 -1.34 -35.21
N GLY A 224 7.70 -1.42 -33.88
CA GLY A 224 8.68 -2.14 -33.05
C GLY A 224 10.16 -1.76 -33.25
N THR A 225 10.56 -0.52 -32.95
CA THR A 225 11.99 -0.19 -32.84
C THR A 225 12.36 0.48 -31.52
N LYS A 226 13.47 0.00 -30.96
CA LYS A 226 14.03 0.28 -29.64
C LYS A 226 14.65 1.68 -29.58
N GLY A 227 14.37 2.42 -28.50
CA GLY A 227 15.11 3.63 -28.15
C GLY A 227 15.09 3.89 -26.65
N VAL A 228 16.19 3.57 -25.96
CA VAL A 228 16.33 3.89 -24.53
C VAL A 228 16.57 5.40 -24.39
N LYS A 229 15.57 6.14 -23.93
CA LYS A 229 15.75 7.50 -23.38
C LYS A 229 15.61 7.49 -21.86
N LYS A 230 16.33 8.43 -21.24
CA LYS A 230 16.79 8.50 -19.85
C LYS A 230 15.76 8.09 -18.78
N LYS A 231 16.27 7.47 -17.70
CA LYS A 231 15.57 7.38 -16.40
C LYS A 231 15.46 8.78 -15.79
N THR A 232 14.25 9.20 -15.46
CA THR A 232 14.01 10.38 -14.62
C THR A 232 13.57 9.90 -13.25
N VAL A 233 14.40 10.14 -12.24
CA VAL A 233 14.04 9.94 -10.83
C VAL A 233 13.47 11.25 -10.32
N ILE A 234 12.22 11.24 -9.87
CA ILE A 234 11.62 12.38 -9.18
C ILE A 234 11.57 12.00 -7.69
N ASP A 235 12.57 12.45 -6.92
CA ASP A 235 12.57 12.36 -5.46
C ASP A 235 12.01 13.68 -4.92
N ILE A 236 10.71 13.68 -4.56
CA ILE A 236 10.10 14.83 -3.89
C ILE A 236 10.27 14.61 -2.40
N ARG A 237 11.32 15.20 -1.83
CA ARG A 237 11.46 15.38 -0.38
C ARG A 237 10.93 16.75 -0.02
N ARG A 238 9.88 16.83 0.79
CA ARG A 238 9.56 18.07 1.49
C ARG A 238 10.49 18.12 2.72
N GLY A 239 11.37 19.12 2.73
CA GLY A 239 12.26 19.41 3.86
C GLY A 239 11.52 20.03 5.02
#